data_AF-A0A9X3SZN2-F1
#
_entry.id   AF-A0A9X3SZN2-F1
#
_cell.length_a   1.000
_cell.length_b   1.000
_cell.length_c   1.000
_cell.angle_alpha   90.00
_cell.angle_beta   90.00
_cell.angle_gamma   90.00
#
_symmetry.space_group_name_H-M   'P 1'
#
loop_
_entity.id
_entity.type
_entity.pdbx_description
1 polymer ?
#
loop_
_entity_poly.entity_id
_entity_poly.type
_entity_poly.pdbx_seq_one_letter_code
_entity_poly.pdbx_strand_id
1 'polypeptide(L)' 'MGTPGKTTLTKRNRERALQMKRQDKEARRAQRKAQKADGRPPTDGEDPDLEGLRWGPQPPPF' A
#
# COMPACT_ATOMS: atom_id res chain seq x y z
N MET A 1 43.13 -15.35 5.24
CA MET A 1 41.75 -14.85 5.41
C MET A 1 40.80 -15.87 4.82
N GLY A 2 40.15 -16.71 5.63
CA GLY A 2 39.24 -17.76 5.15
C GLY A 2 37.92 -17.19 4.62
N THR A 3 37.44 -17.70 3.48
CA THR A 3 36.16 -17.27 2.90
C THR A 3 35.01 -17.60 3.85
N PRO A 4 34.08 -16.67 4.11
CA PRO A 4 32.99 -16.91 5.03
C PRO A 4 32.08 -18.03 4.48
N GLY A 5 31.76 -19.01 5.33
CA GLY A 5 31.03 -20.22 4.93
C GLY A 5 29.65 -19.90 4.34
N LYS A 6 29.15 -20.78 3.45
CA LYS A 6 27.93 -20.59 2.64
C LYS A 6 26.71 -20.11 3.45
N THR A 7 26.55 -20.55 4.69
CA THR A 7 25.48 -20.16 5.62
C THR A 7 25.47 -18.66 5.92
N THR A 8 26.64 -18.03 6.04
CA THR A 8 26.80 -16.60 6.33
C THR A 8 26.46 -15.72 5.12
N LEU A 9 26.76 -16.19 3.91
CA LEU A 9 26.38 -15.53 2.66
C LEU A 9 24.87 -15.54 2.46
N THR A 10 24.22 -16.68 2.71
CA THR A 10 22.76 -16.80 2.63
C THR A 10 22.06 -15.86 3.62
N LYS A 11 22.55 -15.77 4.86
CA LYS A 11 22.03 -14.82 5.86
C LYS A 11 22.14 -13.37 5.37
N ARG A 12 23.31 -12.97 4.86
CA ARG A 12 23.57 -11.63 4.31
C ARG A 12 22.63 -11.31 3.14
N ASN A 13 22.42 -12.26 2.23
CA ASN A 13 21.52 -12.07 1.09
C ASN A 13 20.06 -11.92 1.54
N ARG A 14 19.63 -12.73 2.53
CA ARG A 14 18.29 -12.62 3.12
C ARG A 14 18.06 -11.25 3.77
N GLU A 15 19.04 -10.77 4.52
CA GLU A 15 18.97 -9.47 5.17
C GLU A 15 18.89 -8.32 4.15
N ARG A 16 19.74 -8.34 3.12
CA ARG A 16 19.67 -7.39 2.00
C ARG A 16 18.31 -7.41 1.31
N ALA A 17 17.76 -8.60 1.03
CA ALA A 17 16.45 -8.72 0.41
C ALA A 17 15.33 -8.14 1.29
N LEU A 18 15.40 -8.31 2.61
CA LEU A 18 14.46 -7.70 3.54
C LEU A 18 14.58 -6.16 3.57
N GLN A 19 15.81 -5.63 3.55
CA GLN A 19 16.05 -4.19 3.48
C GLN A 19 15.50 -3.59 2.18
N MET A 20 15.79 -4.22 1.03
CA MET A 20 15.25 -3.78 -0.27
C MET A 20 13.71 -3.78 -0.29
N LYS A 21 13.07 -4.81 0.27
CA LYS A 21 11.60 -4.86 0.39
C LYS A 21 11.03 -3.76 1.28
N ARG A 22 11.73 -3.36 2.34
CA ARG A 22 11.30 -2.24 3.20
C ARG A 22 11.41 -0.91 2.46
N GLN A 23 12.54 -0.67 1.79
CA GLN A 23 12.75 0.53 0.98
C GLN A 23 11.72 0.67 -0.14
N ASP A 24 11.40 -0.41 -0.88
CA ASP A 24 10.35 -0.37 -1.91
C ASP A 24 8.97 -0.04 -1.32
N LYS A 25 8.63 -0.62 -0.16
CA LYS A 25 7.37 -0.28 0.52
C LYS A 25 7.32 1.18 0.96
N GLU A 26 8.42 1.72 1.46
CA GLU A 26 8.53 3.13 1.84
C GLU A 26 8.41 4.05 0.62
N ALA A 27 9.09 3.73 -0.49
CA ALA A 27 8.97 4.47 -1.74
C ALA A 27 7.52 4.47 -2.27
N ARG A 28 6.84 3.31 -2.27
CA ARG A 28 5.42 3.21 -2.65
C ARG A 28 4.48 3.97 -1.72
N ARG A 29 4.81 4.07 -0.43
CA ARG A 29 4.05 4.89 0.52
C ARG A 29 4.24 6.38 0.25
N ALA A 30 5.48 6.80 -0.02
CA ALA A 30 5.80 8.17 -0.37
C ALA A 30 5.08 8.60 -1.67
N GLN A 31 5.12 7.75 -2.71
CA GLN A 31 4.39 7.98 -3.96
C GLN A 31 2.88 8.10 -3.74
N ARG A 32 2.25 7.19 -2.99
CA ARG A 32 0.82 7.29 -2.68
C ARG A 32 0.48 8.54 -1.88
N LYS A 33 1.35 8.96 -0.95
CA LYS A 33 1.18 10.19 -0.19
C LYS A 33 1.27 11.42 -1.10
N ALA A 34 2.23 11.45 -2.02
CA ALA A 34 2.36 12.52 -3.01
C ALA A 34 1.13 12.58 -3.91
N GLN A 35 0.69 11.46 -4.49
CA GLN A 35 -0.54 11.40 -5.30
C GLN A 35 -1.79 11.88 -4.55
N LYS A 36 -1.91 11.55 -3.26
CA LYS A 36 -3.00 12.05 -2.42
C LYS A 36 -2.89 13.55 -2.12
N ALA A 37 -1.68 14.09 -2.00
CA ALA A 37 -1.44 15.50 -1.74
C ALA A 37 -1.65 16.36 -3.00
N ASP A 38 -1.30 15.83 -4.17
CA ASP A 38 -1.50 16.48 -5.48
C ASP A 38 -2.92 16.30 -6.01
N GLY A 39 -3.69 15.37 -5.45
CA GLY A 39 -5.10 15.20 -5.74
C GLY A 39 -5.90 16.42 -5.30
N ARG A 40 -6.86 16.83 -6.13
CA ARG A 40 -7.87 17.83 -5.72
C ARG A 40 -8.54 17.30 -4.44
N PRO A 41 -8.72 18.12 -3.38
CA PRO A 41 -9.55 17.71 -2.27
C PRO A 41 -10.90 17.22 -2.83
N PRO A 42 -11.49 16.16 -2.25
CA PRO A 42 -12.81 15.72 -2.67
C PRO A 42 -13.72 16.95 -2.65
N THR A 43 -14.40 17.19 -3.77
CA THR A 43 -15.36 18.29 -3.87
C THR A 43 -16.41 18.09 -2.78
N ASP A 44 -16.80 19.15 -2.08
CA ASP A 44 -17.82 19.11 -1.01
C ASP A 44 -19.24 18.73 -1.49
N GLY A 45 -19.39 18.22 -2.72
CA GLY A 45 -20.62 17.66 -3.25
C GLY A 45 -20.56 16.13 -3.22
N GLU A 46 -21.65 15.49 -2.80
CA GLU A 46 -21.81 14.04 -2.88
C GLU A 46 -21.50 13.55 -4.30
N ASP A 47 -20.76 12.45 -4.41
CA ASP A 47 -20.51 11.84 -5.71
C ASP A 47 -21.87 11.49 -6.34
N PRO A 48 -22.17 11.92 -7.58
CA PRO A 48 -23.45 11.65 -8.22
C PRO A 48 -23.71 10.14 -8.37
N ASP A 49 -22.66 9.33 -8.40
CA ASP A 49 -22.73 7.86 -8.42
C ASP A 49 -23.16 7.26 -7.07
N LEU A 50 -22.99 8.00 -5.98
CA LEU A 50 -23.38 7.61 -4.62
C LEU A 50 -24.69 8.27 -4.18
N GLU A 51 -25.22 9.20 -4.96
CA GLU A 51 -26.48 9.88 -4.70
C GLU A 51 -27.64 8.85 -4.70
N GLY A 52 -28.38 8.77 -3.59
CA GLY A 52 -29.47 7.82 -3.41
C GLY A 52 -29.07 6.41 -2.96
N LEU A 53 -27.78 6.15 -2.69
CA LEU A 53 -27.33 4.87 -2.16
C LEU A 53 -27.75 4.70 -0.69
N ARG A 54 -28.80 3.91 -0.47
CA ARG A 54 -29.29 3.61 0.88
C ARG A 54 -28.49 2.47 1.50
N TRP A 55 -27.64 2.78 2.48
CA TRP A 55 -26.90 1.76 3.22
C TRP A 55 -27.83 1.02 4.18
N GLY A 56 -27.75 -0.30 4.17
CA GLY A 56 -28.55 -1.17 5.03
C GLY A 56 -28.91 -2.49 4.34
N PRO A 57 -29.55 -3.41 5.08
CA PRO A 57 -30.06 -4.63 4.47
C PRO A 57 -31.11 -4.30 3.41
N GLN A 58 -30.96 -4.92 2.24
CA GLN A 58 -31.97 -4.87 1.18
C GLN A 58 -33.30 -5.37 1.77
N PRO A 59 -34.42 -4.66 1.61
CA PRO A 59 -35.71 -5.15 2.08
C PRO A 59 -36.01 -6.51 1.43
N PRO A 60 -36.63 -7.45 2.18
CA PRO A 60 -37.01 -8.74 1.63
C PRO A 60 -37.99 -8.55 0.47
N PRO A 61 -37.90 -9.39 -0.58
CA PRO A 61 -38.91 -9.39 -1.63
C PRO A 61 -40.18 -10.04 -1.05
N PHE A 62 -41.15 -9.19 -0.71
CA PHE A 62 -42.49 -9.51 -0.21
C PHE A 62 -42.59 -9.92 1.27
#